data_AF-A0AAU2HVL6-F1
#
_entry.id   AF-A0AAU2HVL6-F1
#
_cell.length_a   1.000
_cell.length_b   1.000
_cell.length_c   1.000
_cell.angle_alpha   90.00
_cell.angle_beta   90.00
_cell.angle_gamma   90.00
#
_symmetry.space_group_name_H-M   'P 1'
#
loop_
_entity.id
_entity.type
_entity.pdbx_description
1 polymer ?
#
loop_
_entity_poly.entity_id
_entity_poly.type
_entity_poly.pdbx_seq_one_letter_code
_entity_poly.pdbx_strand_id
1 'polypeptide(L)'
;MTRYADIPKPIRSGIVLIDPERGTPQRIIVLQFNPDTLERSLSPQSAGGSGDSGGGGSGSGDRNEALRLKGPAQETWKFTAEIDATDQFEIAAPDGIHPQLAVLEMLVQPTSAQLREASRLSKKGTIEISPIEMPLTLFTWGSKRVMPVRLTELSINESAFDVNLNPIRASLSIGLKVLTVSDLPAGHRGAELYFAHLAQKERLAGAARAGSLGTLGLTPGDIGMGRS
;
A
#
# COMPACT_ATOMS: atom_id res chain seq x y z
N MET A 1 28.33 -15.74 -30.18
CA MET A 1 27.14 -15.40 -29.38
C MET A 1 27.53 -15.38 -27.92
N THR A 2 27.91 -14.21 -27.40
CA THR A 2 28.21 -14.00 -25.99
C THR A 2 26.90 -14.12 -25.19
N ARG A 3 26.77 -15.18 -24.40
CA ARG A 3 25.64 -15.35 -23.49
C ARG A 3 25.80 -14.33 -22.36
N TYR A 4 24.83 -13.43 -22.23
CA TYR A 4 24.68 -12.47 -21.13
C TYR A 4 24.30 -13.20 -19.82
N ALA A 5 25.14 -14.13 -19.36
CA ALA A 5 24.84 -14.99 -18.21
C ALA A 5 24.89 -14.25 -16.85
N ASP A 6 25.52 -13.07 -16.80
CA ASP A 6 25.83 -12.35 -15.55
C ASP A 6 25.07 -11.03 -15.36
N ILE A 7 23.92 -10.83 -16.02
CA ILE A 7 23.06 -9.69 -15.67
C ILE A 7 22.38 -9.99 -14.33
N PRO A 8 22.56 -9.15 -13.28
CA PRO A 8 21.82 -9.31 -12.04
C PRO A 8 20.33 -9.30 -12.31
N LYS A 9 19.61 -10.36 -11.89
CA LYS A 9 18.15 -10.40 -12.01
C LYS A 9 17.57 -9.25 -11.16
N PRO A 10 16.71 -8.40 -11.74
CA PRO A 10 16.13 -7.29 -10.98
C PRO A 10 15.25 -7.85 -9.84
N ILE A 11 15.36 -7.23 -8.66
CA ILE A 11 14.40 -7.46 -7.57
C ILE A 11 13.04 -6.94 -8.05
N ARG A 12 11.99 -7.75 -7.88
CA ARG A 12 10.64 -7.41 -8.30
C ARG A 12 9.80 -6.84 -7.15
N SER A 13 8.91 -5.91 -7.47
CA SER A 13 7.83 -5.51 -6.58
C SER A 13 6.69 -6.53 -6.62
N GLY A 14 5.84 -6.49 -5.60
CA GLY A 14 4.81 -7.49 -5.43
C GLY A 14 3.87 -7.23 -4.26
N ILE A 15 2.85 -8.08 -4.20
CA ILE A 15 1.80 -8.10 -3.18
C ILE A 15 1.87 -9.45 -2.47
N VAL A 16 1.84 -9.44 -1.15
CA VAL A 16 1.79 -10.65 -0.34
C VAL A 16 0.53 -10.64 0.51
N LEU A 17 -0.29 -11.68 0.38
CA LEU A 17 -1.42 -11.92 1.26
C LEU A 17 -0.95 -12.70 2.48
N ILE A 18 -1.29 -12.20 3.65
CA ILE A 18 -0.92 -12.78 4.94
C ILE A 18 -2.19 -13.09 5.72
N ASP A 19 -2.19 -14.25 6.37
CA ASP A 19 -3.17 -14.60 7.38
C ASP A 19 -3.04 -13.63 8.57
N PRO A 20 -4.07 -12.82 8.90
CA PRO A 20 -3.97 -11.79 9.94
C PRO A 20 -3.76 -12.39 11.35
N GLU A 21 -4.23 -13.62 11.60
CA GLU A 21 -4.09 -14.29 12.89
C GLU A 21 -2.76 -15.01 13.03
N ARG A 22 -2.33 -15.72 11.97
CA ARG A 22 -1.14 -16.60 11.98
C ARG A 22 0.12 -15.92 11.46
N GLY A 23 -0.01 -14.85 10.70
CA GLY A 23 1.09 -14.14 10.03
C GLY A 23 1.77 -14.95 8.93
N THR A 24 1.16 -16.05 8.49
CA THR A 24 1.71 -16.90 7.43
C THR A 24 1.33 -16.36 6.05
N PRO A 25 2.28 -16.27 5.10
CA PRO A 25 1.95 -15.95 3.72
C PRO A 25 0.98 -16.97 3.13
N GLN A 26 -0.15 -16.50 2.61
CA GLN A 26 -1.15 -17.29 1.91
C GLN A 26 -0.96 -17.25 0.40
N ARG A 27 -0.47 -16.11 -0.12
CA ARG A 27 -0.22 -15.91 -1.55
C ARG A 27 0.84 -14.84 -1.79
N ILE A 28 1.68 -15.05 -2.79
CA ILE A 28 2.66 -14.07 -3.27
C ILE A 28 2.34 -13.77 -4.73
N ILE A 29 2.10 -12.50 -5.04
CA ILE A 29 1.83 -11.98 -6.38
C ILE A 29 3.02 -11.11 -6.76
N VAL A 30 3.79 -11.57 -7.74
CA VAL A 30 4.96 -10.83 -8.24
C VAL A 30 4.53 -10.07 -9.48
N LEU A 31 4.81 -8.77 -9.55
CA LEU A 31 4.52 -8.01 -10.76
C LEU A 31 5.39 -8.51 -11.91
N GLN A 32 4.82 -8.59 -13.10
CA GLN A 32 5.56 -9.06 -14.28
C GLN A 32 6.71 -8.10 -14.60
N PHE A 33 6.38 -6.80 -14.60
CA PHE A 33 7.32 -5.71 -14.75
C PHE A 33 7.28 -4.81 -13.51
N ASN A 34 8.44 -4.27 -13.14
CA ASN A 34 8.47 -3.23 -12.11
C ASN A 34 7.88 -1.95 -12.70
N PRO A 35 6.97 -1.26 -12.00
CA PRO A 35 6.45 0.01 -12.48
C PRO A 35 7.58 1.05 -12.61
N ASP A 36 7.55 1.82 -13.68
CA ASP A 36 8.52 2.90 -13.93
C ASP A 36 8.33 4.07 -12.96
N THR A 37 7.09 4.32 -12.57
CA THR A 37 6.71 5.41 -11.68
C THR A 37 5.94 4.91 -10.47
N LEU A 38 6.14 5.61 -9.36
CA LEU A 38 5.43 5.40 -8.12
C LEU A 38 5.13 6.76 -7.50
N GLU A 39 3.85 7.09 -7.40
CA GLU A 39 3.36 8.28 -6.75
C GLU A 39 3.06 7.99 -5.27
N ARG A 40 3.48 8.89 -4.38
CA ARG A 40 3.24 8.79 -2.94
C ARG A 40 2.74 10.12 -2.40
N SER A 41 1.63 10.10 -1.67
CA SER A 41 1.10 11.26 -0.96
C SER A 41 1.04 10.97 0.54
N LEU A 42 1.51 11.92 1.35
CA LEU A 42 1.55 11.84 2.82
C LEU A 42 0.85 13.05 3.41
N SER A 43 -0.29 12.83 4.08
CA SER A 43 -1.08 13.87 4.73
C SER A 43 -0.91 13.80 6.24
N PRO A 44 -0.32 14.82 6.90
CA PRO A 44 -0.15 14.84 8.35
C PRO A 44 -1.51 14.93 9.05
N GLN A 45 -1.65 14.23 10.18
CA GLN A 45 -2.84 14.31 11.02
C GLN A 45 -2.62 15.35 12.13
N SER A 46 -2.86 16.64 11.87
CA SER A 46 -2.67 17.70 12.87
C SER A 46 -3.75 17.68 13.96
N ALA A 47 -3.36 18.00 15.19
CA ALA A 47 -4.31 18.39 16.23
C ALA A 47 -4.82 19.81 15.90
N GLY A 48 -6.13 20.02 15.89
CA GLY A 48 -6.75 21.32 15.59
C GLY A 48 -7.21 21.56 14.14
N GLY A 49 -6.89 20.67 13.19
CA GLY A 49 -7.17 20.87 11.76
C GLY A 49 -8.06 19.82 11.12
N SER A 50 -9.27 19.58 11.63
CA SER A 50 -10.45 19.02 10.91
C SER A 50 -11.61 18.84 11.90
N GLY A 51 -12.78 19.38 11.56
CA GLY A 51 -13.97 19.55 12.40
C GLY A 51 -14.30 18.41 13.36
N ASP A 52 -13.98 18.63 14.64
CA ASP A 52 -14.77 18.05 15.72
C ASP A 52 -16.01 18.93 15.91
N SER A 53 -17.03 18.70 15.09
CA SER A 53 -18.38 19.20 15.32
C SER A 53 -19.04 18.35 16.41
N GLY A 54 -18.47 18.42 17.61
CA GLY A 54 -18.83 17.62 18.77
C GLY A 54 -18.88 18.47 20.05
N GLY A 55 -19.86 19.36 20.13
CA GLY A 55 -20.45 19.82 21.40
C GLY A 55 -19.56 20.56 22.40
N GLY A 56 -19.63 21.90 22.36
CA GLY A 56 -19.73 22.73 23.57
C GLY A 56 -18.49 22.83 24.47
N GLY A 57 -17.58 23.74 24.14
CA GLY A 57 -16.58 24.24 25.07
C GLY A 57 -15.95 25.52 24.58
N SER A 58 -16.37 26.66 25.15
CA SER A 58 -15.68 27.93 24.99
C SER A 58 -14.29 27.84 25.63
N GLY A 59 -13.25 27.67 24.83
CA GLY A 59 -11.87 27.66 25.29
C GLY A 59 -10.96 28.06 24.15
N SER A 60 -10.13 29.07 24.38
CA SER A 60 -9.11 29.58 23.47
C SER A 60 -8.40 28.44 22.73
N GLY A 61 -8.52 28.38 21.39
CA GLY A 61 -7.75 27.45 20.57
C GLY A 61 -6.27 27.68 20.85
N ASP A 62 -5.64 26.70 21.47
CA ASP A 62 -4.30 26.80 21.99
C ASP A 62 -3.35 27.07 20.81
N ARG A 63 -2.63 28.20 20.83
CA ARG A 63 -1.71 28.64 19.76
C ARG A 63 -0.54 27.66 19.49
N ASN A 64 -0.49 26.54 20.21
CA ASN A 64 0.52 25.49 20.15
C ASN A 64 0.06 24.19 19.47
N GLU A 65 -1.13 24.15 18.86
CA GLU A 65 -1.63 22.93 18.20
C GLU A 65 -1.04 22.67 16.81
N ALA A 66 -0.49 23.70 16.15
CA ALA A 66 -0.02 23.63 14.76
C ALA A 66 1.07 22.57 14.50
N LEU A 67 1.85 22.21 15.51
CA LEU A 67 2.94 21.22 15.41
C LEU A 67 2.60 19.86 16.04
N ARG A 68 1.41 19.71 16.63
CA ARG A 68 1.00 18.46 17.28
C ARG A 68 0.37 17.51 16.26
N LEU A 69 0.83 16.27 16.26
CA LEU A 69 0.25 15.20 15.45
C LEU A 69 -0.65 14.31 16.31
N LYS A 70 -1.83 13.94 15.79
CA LYS A 70 -2.77 12.99 16.40
C LYS A 70 -2.39 11.52 16.14
N GLY A 71 -1.50 11.29 15.18
CA GLY A 71 -1.07 9.96 14.77
C GLY A 71 -0.13 10.04 13.57
N PRO A 72 0.28 8.88 13.04
CA PRO A 72 1.11 8.85 11.84
C PRO A 72 0.40 9.47 10.63
N ALA A 73 1.18 9.99 9.67
CA ALA A 73 0.60 10.58 8.46
C ALA A 73 -0.19 9.53 7.65
N GLN A 74 -1.31 9.95 7.06
CA GLN A 74 -2.05 9.12 6.12
C GLN A 74 -1.26 9.04 4.82
N GLU A 75 -0.84 7.84 4.45
CA GLU A 75 0.02 7.60 3.29
C GLU A 75 -0.72 6.81 2.20
N THR A 76 -0.72 7.34 0.98
CA THR A 76 -1.32 6.71 -0.20
C THR A 76 -0.30 6.56 -1.32
N TRP A 77 -0.39 5.46 -2.05
CA TRP A 77 0.54 5.07 -3.11
C TRP A 77 -0.25 4.75 -4.37
N LYS A 78 0.23 5.22 -5.53
CA LYS A 78 -0.35 4.89 -6.83
C LYS A 78 0.75 4.52 -7.82
N PHE A 79 0.50 3.49 -8.62
CA PHE A 79 1.39 3.09 -9.71
C PHE A 79 0.60 2.33 -10.77
N THR A 80 1.20 2.23 -11.96
CA THR A 80 0.68 1.44 -13.06
C THR A 80 1.51 0.18 -13.24
N ALA A 81 0.88 -0.99 -13.23
CA ALA A 81 1.53 -2.26 -13.53
C ALA A 81 1.05 -2.79 -14.89
N GLU A 82 1.93 -3.49 -15.59
CA GLU A 82 1.61 -4.10 -16.88
C GLU A 82 1.71 -5.62 -16.81
N ILE A 83 0.84 -6.29 -17.54
CA ILE A 83 0.87 -7.74 -17.75
C ILE A 83 0.80 -7.98 -19.26
N ASP A 84 1.69 -8.82 -19.77
CA ASP A 84 1.79 -9.15 -21.19
C ASP A 84 2.13 -10.64 -21.38
N ALA A 85 1.24 -11.40 -22.01
CA ALA A 85 1.44 -12.82 -22.32
C ALA A 85 2.46 -13.06 -23.44
N THR A 86 2.76 -12.06 -24.29
CA THR A 86 3.75 -12.20 -25.38
C THR A 86 5.17 -12.35 -24.85
N ASP A 87 5.45 -11.89 -23.64
CA ASP A 87 6.76 -12.14 -22.99
C ASP A 87 6.87 -13.55 -22.38
N GLN A 88 5.82 -14.36 -22.46
CA GLN A 88 5.74 -15.71 -21.86
C GLN A 88 5.55 -16.83 -22.90
N PHE A 89 5.89 -16.60 -24.17
CA PHE A 89 5.65 -17.54 -25.29
C PHE A 89 6.16 -18.99 -25.09
N GLU A 90 7.06 -19.25 -24.13
CA GLU A 90 7.55 -20.60 -23.85
C GLU A 90 6.58 -21.47 -23.03
N ILE A 91 5.51 -20.88 -22.46
CA ILE A 91 4.51 -21.60 -21.67
C ILE A 91 3.13 -21.41 -22.31
N ALA A 92 2.42 -22.52 -22.53
CA ALA A 92 1.06 -22.48 -23.06
C ALA A 92 0.13 -21.72 -22.07
N ALA A 93 -0.48 -20.64 -22.55
CA ALA A 93 -1.43 -19.82 -21.80
C ALA A 93 -2.82 -19.84 -22.49
N PRO A 94 -3.60 -20.92 -22.33
CA PRO A 94 -4.87 -21.10 -23.04
C PRO A 94 -5.94 -20.06 -22.65
N ASP A 95 -5.81 -19.46 -21.47
CA ASP A 95 -6.71 -18.42 -20.95
C ASP A 95 -6.07 -17.02 -21.02
N GLY A 96 -5.00 -16.85 -21.81
CA GLY A 96 -4.24 -15.60 -21.87
C GLY A 96 -3.75 -15.15 -20.49
N ILE A 97 -4.03 -13.88 -20.13
CA ILE A 97 -3.68 -13.30 -18.82
C ILE A 97 -4.85 -13.28 -17.82
N HIS A 98 -6.00 -13.90 -18.13
CA HIS A 98 -7.17 -13.91 -17.25
C HIS A 98 -6.86 -14.40 -15.83
N PRO A 99 -6.14 -15.53 -15.63
CA PRO A 99 -5.86 -16.02 -14.29
C PRO A 99 -5.08 -15.02 -13.43
N GLN A 100 -4.17 -14.25 -14.03
CA GLN A 100 -3.38 -13.23 -13.35
C GLN A 100 -4.27 -12.05 -12.93
N LEU A 101 -5.19 -11.62 -13.80
CA LEU A 101 -6.17 -10.58 -13.48
C LEU A 101 -7.12 -11.02 -12.37
N ALA A 102 -7.68 -12.24 -12.45
CA ALA A 102 -8.57 -12.79 -11.44
C ALA A 102 -7.91 -12.85 -10.05
N VAL A 103 -6.60 -13.17 -9.98
CA VAL A 103 -5.86 -13.16 -8.71
C VAL A 103 -5.81 -11.77 -8.07
N LEU A 104 -5.70 -10.70 -8.87
CA LEU A 104 -5.72 -9.33 -8.39
C LEU A 104 -7.12 -8.87 -8.01
N GLU A 105 -8.14 -9.26 -8.76
CA GLU A 105 -9.55 -8.99 -8.44
C GLU A 105 -9.97 -9.61 -7.10
N MET A 106 -9.49 -10.82 -6.81
CA MET A 106 -9.73 -11.49 -5.53
C MET A 106 -9.10 -10.79 -4.33
N LEU A 107 -8.25 -9.78 -4.51
CA LEU A 107 -7.74 -8.93 -3.43
C LEU A 107 -8.82 -8.01 -2.86
N VAL A 108 -9.83 -7.66 -3.66
CA VAL A 108 -10.90 -6.73 -3.30
C VAL A 108 -12.27 -7.39 -3.23
N GLN A 109 -12.35 -8.71 -3.42
CA GLN A 109 -13.60 -9.46 -3.39
C GLN A 109 -13.58 -10.56 -2.31
N PRO A 110 -14.67 -10.68 -1.51
CA PRO A 110 -14.86 -11.85 -0.68
C PRO A 110 -15.09 -13.09 -1.54
N THR A 111 -14.68 -14.24 -1.03
CA THR A 111 -14.92 -15.52 -1.73
C THR A 111 -16.41 -15.85 -1.78
N SER A 112 -16.81 -16.64 -2.80
CA SER A 112 -18.19 -17.11 -2.93
C SER A 112 -18.65 -17.94 -1.72
N ALA A 113 -17.74 -18.66 -1.06
CA ALA A 113 -18.01 -19.39 0.17
C ALA A 113 -18.38 -18.45 1.33
N GLN A 114 -17.60 -17.38 1.53
CA GLN A 114 -17.87 -16.37 2.56
C GLN A 114 -19.21 -15.66 2.31
N LEU A 115 -19.52 -15.31 1.06
CA LEU A 115 -20.80 -14.67 0.70
C LEU A 115 -22.01 -15.58 0.92
N ARG A 116 -21.89 -16.87 0.55
CA ARG A 116 -22.95 -17.87 0.79
C ARG A 116 -23.19 -18.09 2.28
N GLU A 117 -22.12 -18.14 3.08
CA GLU A 117 -22.22 -18.31 4.51
C GLU A 117 -22.84 -17.10 5.20
N ALA A 118 -22.41 -15.89 4.85
CA ALA A 118 -23.03 -14.65 5.32
C ALA A 118 -24.53 -14.61 5.00
N SER A 119 -24.90 -15.01 3.78
CA SER A 119 -26.32 -15.13 3.35
C SER A 119 -27.09 -16.17 4.17
N ARG A 120 -26.46 -17.28 4.53
CA ARG A 120 -27.07 -18.34 5.35
C ARG A 120 -27.29 -17.88 6.79
N LEU A 121 -26.35 -17.14 7.37
CA LEU A 121 -26.44 -16.58 8.73
C LEU A 121 -27.51 -15.49 8.82
N SER A 122 -27.58 -14.62 7.82
CA SER A 122 -28.63 -13.59 7.70
C SER A 122 -30.03 -14.21 7.66
N LYS A 123 -30.24 -15.26 6.87
CA LYS A 123 -31.53 -15.99 6.80
C LYS A 123 -31.95 -16.63 8.13
N LYS A 124 -31.00 -16.92 9.03
CA LYS A 124 -31.27 -17.49 10.35
C LYS A 124 -31.60 -16.44 11.43
N GLY A 125 -31.71 -15.16 11.06
CA GLY A 125 -32.05 -14.09 12.01
C GLY A 125 -30.92 -13.77 12.98
N THR A 126 -29.66 -14.08 12.64
CA THR A 126 -28.51 -13.62 13.42
C THR A 126 -28.38 -12.12 13.20
N ILE A 127 -28.67 -11.31 14.22
CA ILE A 127 -28.76 -9.83 14.13
C ILE A 127 -27.38 -9.19 13.97
N GLU A 128 -26.30 -9.91 14.27
CA GLU A 128 -24.93 -9.42 14.16
C GLU A 128 -24.18 -10.15 13.05
N ILE A 129 -24.14 -9.54 11.85
CA ILE A 129 -23.27 -9.99 10.76
C ILE A 129 -21.92 -9.30 10.98
N SER A 130 -20.95 -10.02 11.53
CA SER A 130 -19.57 -9.53 11.57
C SER A 130 -19.06 -9.31 10.14
N PRO A 131 -18.37 -8.19 9.87
CA PRO A 131 -17.76 -7.96 8.56
C PRO A 131 -16.84 -9.12 8.17
N ILE A 132 -16.82 -9.46 6.88
CA ILE A 132 -15.86 -10.44 6.34
C ILE A 132 -14.46 -9.83 6.46
N GLU A 133 -13.63 -10.41 7.33
CA GLU A 133 -12.23 -10.02 7.44
C GLU A 133 -11.46 -10.55 6.23
N MET A 134 -10.84 -9.63 5.48
CA MET A 134 -10.01 -9.95 4.34
C MET A 134 -8.56 -10.24 4.79
N PRO A 135 -7.80 -11.08 4.08
CA PRO A 135 -6.39 -11.29 4.38
C PRO A 135 -5.61 -9.97 4.43
N LEU A 136 -4.64 -9.89 5.35
CA LEU A 136 -3.78 -8.72 5.48
C LEU A 136 -2.89 -8.63 4.24
N THR A 137 -2.98 -7.51 3.52
CA THR A 137 -2.19 -7.28 2.31
C THR A 137 -0.91 -6.54 2.64
N LEU A 138 0.23 -7.08 2.22
CA LEU A 138 1.53 -6.40 2.22
C LEU A 138 1.91 -5.99 0.81
N PHE A 139 2.40 -4.76 0.67
CA PHE A 139 3.06 -4.31 -0.54
C PHE A 139 4.58 -4.26 -0.34
N THR A 140 5.31 -4.77 -1.32
CA THR A 140 6.78 -4.77 -1.33
C THR A 140 7.30 -3.99 -2.54
N TRP A 141 8.03 -2.91 -2.29
CA TRP A 141 8.82 -2.19 -3.27
C TRP A 141 10.32 -2.43 -3.01
N GLY A 142 10.74 -3.66 -3.31
CA GLY A 142 12.04 -4.19 -2.90
C GLY A 142 12.17 -4.36 -1.38
N SER A 143 13.38 -4.70 -0.91
CA SER A 143 13.63 -5.09 0.48
C SER A 143 13.54 -3.93 1.50
N LYS A 144 13.67 -2.69 1.05
CA LYS A 144 13.69 -1.50 1.92
C LYS A 144 12.31 -0.90 2.18
N ARG A 145 11.28 -1.34 1.45
CA ARG A 145 9.93 -0.78 1.49
C ARG A 145 8.92 -1.92 1.48
N VAL A 146 8.69 -2.49 2.65
CA VAL A 146 7.62 -3.46 2.91
C VAL A 146 6.64 -2.78 3.85
N MET A 147 5.35 -2.78 3.51
CA MET A 147 4.33 -2.12 4.35
C MET A 147 2.96 -2.80 4.25
N PRO A 148 2.19 -2.81 5.34
CA PRO A 148 0.79 -3.24 5.29
C PRO A 148 -0.04 -2.20 4.54
N VAL A 149 -0.87 -2.65 3.62
CA VAL A 149 -1.68 -1.80 2.76
C VAL A 149 -3.11 -2.32 2.67
N ARG A 150 -4.01 -1.42 2.28
CA ARG A 150 -5.34 -1.75 1.77
C ARG A 150 -5.42 -1.22 0.34
N LEU A 151 -5.91 -2.04 -0.59
CA LEU A 151 -6.23 -1.57 -1.92
C LEU A 151 -7.39 -0.57 -1.84
N THR A 152 -7.20 0.61 -2.43
CA THR A 152 -8.21 1.65 -2.54
C THR A 152 -8.75 1.78 -3.95
N GLU A 153 -7.98 1.34 -4.95
CA GLU A 153 -8.31 1.44 -6.36
C GLU A 153 -7.66 0.29 -7.13
N LEU A 154 -8.41 -0.34 -8.02
CA LEU A 154 -7.92 -1.27 -9.03
C LEU A 154 -8.69 -0.99 -10.31
N SER A 155 -8.02 -0.44 -11.31
CA SER A 155 -8.57 -0.23 -12.65
C SER A 155 -7.80 -1.08 -13.65
N ILE A 156 -8.51 -1.82 -14.48
CA ILE A 156 -7.96 -2.79 -15.43
C ILE A 156 -8.32 -2.32 -16.84
N ASN A 157 -7.32 -2.09 -17.67
CA ASN A 157 -7.46 -1.81 -19.09
C ASN A 157 -6.90 -2.99 -19.88
N GLU A 158 -7.79 -3.83 -20.40
CA GLU A 158 -7.44 -5.00 -21.21
C GLU A 158 -7.33 -4.62 -22.68
N SER A 159 -6.30 -5.15 -23.34
CA SER A 159 -6.02 -4.87 -24.73
C SER A 159 -5.34 -6.05 -25.40
N ALA A 160 -5.55 -6.16 -26.71
CA ALA A 160 -5.13 -7.30 -27.53
C ALA A 160 -5.72 -8.63 -27.02
N PHE A 161 -6.34 -9.37 -27.92
CA PHE A 161 -7.07 -10.58 -27.58
C PHE A 161 -6.71 -11.70 -28.53
N ASP A 162 -6.73 -12.94 -28.04
CA ASP A 162 -6.60 -14.12 -28.89
C ASP A 162 -7.93 -14.43 -29.63
N VAL A 163 -7.95 -15.54 -30.37
CA VAL A 163 -9.13 -15.97 -31.14
C VAL A 163 -10.35 -16.32 -30.27
N ASN A 164 -10.14 -16.58 -28.98
CA ASN A 164 -11.18 -16.90 -28.00
C ASN A 164 -11.55 -15.69 -27.12
N LEU A 165 -11.07 -14.49 -27.47
CA LEU A 165 -11.24 -13.25 -26.70
C LEU A 165 -10.58 -13.27 -25.32
N ASN A 166 -9.54 -14.08 -25.11
CA ASN A 166 -8.73 -13.97 -23.91
C ASN A 166 -7.80 -12.76 -24.04
N PRO A 167 -7.71 -11.88 -23.02
CA PRO A 167 -6.77 -10.78 -23.04
C PRO A 167 -5.34 -11.33 -23.05
N ILE A 168 -4.49 -10.72 -23.86
CA ILE A 168 -3.06 -11.02 -23.87
C ILE A 168 -2.22 -9.87 -23.29
N ARG A 169 -2.79 -8.67 -23.12
CA ARG A 169 -2.14 -7.54 -22.44
C ARG A 169 -3.13 -6.79 -21.55
N ALA A 170 -2.65 -6.30 -20.41
CA ALA A 170 -3.40 -5.38 -19.57
C ALA A 170 -2.50 -4.32 -18.92
N SER A 171 -3.06 -3.13 -18.76
CA SER A 171 -2.53 -2.05 -17.91
C SER A 171 -3.39 -1.91 -16.67
N LEU A 172 -2.76 -1.90 -15.50
CA LEU A 172 -3.39 -1.94 -14.20
C LEU A 172 -3.04 -0.68 -13.41
N SER A 173 -4.03 0.17 -13.13
CA SER A 173 -3.83 1.29 -12.19
C SER A 173 -4.18 0.83 -10.78
N ILE A 174 -3.18 0.78 -9.90
CA ILE A 174 -3.33 0.27 -8.53
C ILE A 174 -3.13 1.43 -7.55
N GLY A 175 -4.14 1.66 -6.71
CA GLY A 175 -4.10 2.58 -5.60
C GLY A 175 -4.09 1.85 -4.26
N LEU A 176 -3.19 2.25 -3.36
CA LEU A 176 -3.00 1.65 -2.05
C LEU A 176 -3.07 2.74 -0.97
N LYS A 177 -3.68 2.42 0.17
CA LYS A 177 -3.52 3.16 1.44
C LYS A 177 -2.64 2.33 2.36
N VAL A 178 -1.58 2.92 2.90
CA VAL A 178 -0.77 2.29 3.94
C VAL A 178 -1.59 2.21 5.22
N LEU A 179 -1.67 1.03 5.81
CA LEU A 179 -2.34 0.81 7.08
C LEU A 179 -1.40 1.20 8.23
N THR A 180 -1.88 2.05 9.11
CA THR A 180 -1.15 2.51 10.29
C THR A 180 -1.71 1.87 11.56
N VAL A 181 -1.06 2.11 12.68
CA VAL A 181 -1.56 1.72 14.01
C VAL A 181 -2.92 2.34 14.35
N SER A 182 -3.29 3.46 13.70
CA SER A 182 -4.59 4.12 13.88
C SER A 182 -5.71 3.48 13.04
N ASP A 183 -5.37 2.65 12.06
CA ASP A 183 -6.34 2.01 11.15
C ASP A 183 -6.70 0.58 11.58
N LEU A 184 -6.03 0.03 12.58
CA LEU A 184 -6.08 -1.39 12.95
C LEU A 184 -6.49 -1.56 14.43
N PRO A 185 -7.24 -2.63 14.77
CA PRO A 185 -7.53 -2.95 16.17
C PRO A 185 -6.26 -3.15 17.00
N ALA A 186 -6.35 -2.89 18.30
CA ALA A 186 -5.24 -3.13 19.22
C ALA A 186 -4.81 -4.61 19.19
N GLY A 187 -3.50 -4.86 19.13
CA GLY A 187 -2.94 -6.21 19.05
C GLY A 187 -2.97 -6.86 17.66
N HIS A 188 -3.51 -6.18 16.64
CA HIS A 188 -3.51 -6.70 15.28
C HIS A 188 -2.09 -6.71 14.67
N ARG A 189 -1.68 -7.82 14.05
CA ARG A 189 -0.31 -8.00 13.50
C ARG A 189 0.09 -6.97 12.46
N GLY A 190 -0.87 -6.39 11.73
CA GLY A 190 -0.61 -5.29 10.80
C GLY A 190 0.03 -4.06 11.47
N ALA A 191 -0.24 -3.82 12.76
CA ALA A 191 0.39 -2.72 13.49
C ALA A 191 1.90 -2.94 13.66
N GLU A 192 2.32 -4.19 13.97
CA GLU A 192 3.74 -4.56 14.06
C GLU A 192 4.46 -4.41 12.71
N LEU A 193 3.79 -4.81 11.62
CA LEU A 193 4.33 -4.64 10.26
C LEU A 193 4.47 -3.15 9.90
N TYR A 194 3.55 -2.30 10.37
CA TYR A 194 3.67 -0.86 10.23
C TYR A 194 4.83 -0.27 11.05
N PHE A 195 5.02 -0.69 12.30
CA PHE A 195 6.16 -0.25 13.11
C PHE A 195 7.50 -0.64 12.48
N ALA A 196 7.60 -1.86 11.95
CA ALA A 196 8.79 -2.30 11.22
C ALA A 196 9.07 -1.43 9.98
N HIS A 197 8.02 -1.07 9.22
CA HIS A 197 8.12 -0.13 8.11
C HIS A 197 8.61 1.25 8.57
N LEU A 198 8.04 1.79 9.65
CA LEU A 198 8.40 3.10 10.18
C LEU A 198 9.86 3.13 10.67
N ALA A 199 10.29 2.14 11.44
CA ALA A 199 11.68 2.01 11.88
C ALA A 199 12.67 1.92 10.70
N GLN A 200 12.28 1.23 9.62
CA GLN A 200 13.08 1.21 8.40
C GLN A 200 13.16 2.60 7.73
N LYS A 201 12.05 3.36 7.73
CA LYS A 201 12.00 4.75 7.23
C LYS A 201 12.90 5.67 8.06
N GLU A 202 12.89 5.54 9.39
CA GLU A 202 13.77 6.28 10.31
C GLU A 202 15.25 5.98 10.06
N ARG A 203 15.63 4.71 9.89
CA ARG A 203 17.01 4.33 9.52
C ARG A 203 17.47 4.99 8.22
N LEU A 204 16.59 5.03 7.21
CA LEU A 204 16.90 5.69 5.94
C LEU A 204 17.01 7.21 6.09
N ALA A 205 16.16 7.82 6.93
CA ALA A 205 16.24 9.25 7.24
C ALA A 205 17.58 9.60 7.92
N GLY A 206 18.03 8.78 8.88
CA GLY A 206 19.32 8.96 9.54
C GLY A 206 20.53 8.80 8.62
N ALA A 207 20.39 8.07 7.50
CA ALA A 207 21.44 7.95 6.49
C ALA A 207 21.47 9.11 5.48
N ALA A 208 20.47 10.00 5.48
CA ALA A 208 20.43 11.15 4.58
C ALA A 208 21.49 12.18 4.98
N ARG A 209 22.17 12.76 3.98
CA ARG A 209 23.11 13.85 4.20
C ARG A 209 22.36 15.09 4.69
N ALA A 210 22.78 15.67 5.80
CA ALA A 210 22.24 16.92 6.29
C ALA A 210 22.61 18.10 5.36
N GLY A 211 21.67 19.02 5.16
CA GLY A 211 21.95 20.31 4.53
C GLY A 211 22.67 21.28 5.47
N SER A 212 23.08 22.43 4.96
CA SER A 212 23.66 23.51 5.77
C SER A 212 22.90 24.82 5.54
N LEU A 213 22.91 25.73 6.52
CA LEU A 213 22.27 27.05 6.36
C LEU A 213 22.80 27.81 5.14
N GLY A 214 24.10 27.69 4.85
CA GLY A 214 24.70 28.31 3.67
C GLY A 214 24.11 27.80 2.34
N THR A 215 23.72 26.53 2.25
CA THR A 215 23.03 26.02 1.05
C THR A 215 21.62 26.61 0.87
N LEU A 216 21.03 27.13 1.94
CA LEU A 216 19.77 27.86 1.92
C LEU A 216 19.96 29.38 1.77
N GLY A 217 21.20 29.86 1.62
CA GLY A 217 21.53 31.29 1.62
C GLY A 217 21.37 31.96 2.98
N LEU A 218 21.27 31.18 4.06
CA LEU A 218 21.06 31.68 5.43
C LEU A 218 22.36 31.64 6.24
N THR A 219 22.49 32.61 7.15
CA THR A 219 23.51 32.66 8.19
C THR A 219 22.88 32.35 9.56
N PRO A 220 23.67 31.98 10.58
CA PRO A 220 23.15 31.83 11.94
C PRO A 220 22.49 33.10 12.50
N GLY A 221 22.89 34.28 12.02
CA GLY A 221 22.27 35.57 12.38
C GLY A 221 20.83 35.70 11.87
N ASP A 222 20.54 35.18 10.68
CA ASP A 222 19.22 35.28 10.04
C ASP A 222 18.14 34.47 10.75
N ILE A 223 18.53 33.44 11.52
CA ILE A 223 17.61 32.59 12.29
C ILE A 223 17.69 32.84 13.81
N GLY A 224 18.31 33.95 14.23
CA GLY A 224 18.40 34.32 15.64
C GLY A 224 19.30 33.41 16.49
N MET A 225 20.19 32.62 15.86
CA MET A 225 21.23 31.84 16.55
C MET A 225 22.53 32.64 16.76
N GLY A 226 22.48 33.97 16.65
CA GLY A 226 23.59 34.87 16.95
C GLY A 226 23.85 34.98 18.45
N ARG A 227 25.13 34.85 18.84
CA ARG A 227 25.63 34.87 20.23
C ARG A 227 25.08 36.05 21.06
N SER A 228 24.57 35.76 22.26
CA SER A 228 24.57 36.69 23.40
C SER A 228 25.99 36.91 23.92
#